data_AF-A0A9Q9WR08-F1
#
_entry.id   AF-A0A9Q9WR08-F1
#
_cell.length_a   1.000
_cell.length_b   1.000
_cell.length_c   1.000
_cell.angle_alpha   90.00
_cell.angle_beta   90.00
_cell.angle_gamma   90.00
#
_symmetry.space_group_name_H-M   'P 1'
#
loop_
_entity.id
_entity.type
_entity.pdbx_description
1 polymer ?
#
loop_
_entity_poly.entity_id
_entity_poly.type
_entity_poly.pdbx_seq_one_letter_code
_entity_poly.pdbx_strand_id
1 'polypeptide(L)'
;MNNSSICCTYETPMLDHYLPLMFTEFVLGLMGNVLALSVFFFHRDTWKPNSIYLAHLALANSLVLFCLPFRADYYRRGKDWIYRDAFCRILLFLLAANRAAGIFFLTAVAVDRYLKIVHPLNRINRCWPLSSHHSHDRLPPNRLTFLLS
;
A
#
# COMPACT_ATOMS: atom_id res chain seq x y z
N MET A 1 -9.99 -41.54 -33.91
CA MET A 1 -9.71 -40.09 -34.02
C MET A 1 -9.65 -39.52 -32.62
N ASN A 2 -8.44 -39.39 -32.07
CA ASN A 2 -8.19 -38.79 -30.75
C ASN A 2 -8.43 -37.28 -30.85
N ASN A 3 -9.57 -36.81 -30.34
CA ASN A 3 -9.80 -35.37 -30.24
C ASN A 3 -9.14 -34.85 -28.97
N SER A 4 -8.04 -34.14 -29.22
CA SER A 4 -7.17 -33.43 -28.30
C SER A 4 -7.93 -32.31 -27.56
N SER A 5 -8.65 -32.65 -26.49
CA SER A 5 -9.36 -31.67 -25.65
C SER A 5 -8.75 -31.47 -24.26
N ILE A 6 -7.46 -31.77 -24.08
CA ILE A 6 -6.77 -31.58 -22.79
C ILE A 6 -5.63 -30.58 -23.01
N CYS A 7 -5.99 -29.34 -23.31
CA CYS A 7 -5.05 -28.23 -23.25
C CYS A 7 -5.38 -27.43 -21.99
N CYS A 8 -4.45 -27.44 -21.03
CA CYS A 8 -4.52 -26.84 -19.69
C CYS A 8 -5.16 -27.69 -18.59
N THR A 9 -4.67 -28.92 -18.35
CA THR A 9 -4.76 -29.49 -16.99
C THR A 9 -3.73 -28.81 -16.12
N TYR A 10 -4.14 -27.86 -15.29
CA TYR A 10 -3.33 -27.42 -14.17
C TYR A 10 -3.13 -28.66 -13.28
N GLU A 11 -1.89 -29.10 -13.09
CA GLU A 11 -1.57 -30.28 -12.26
C GLU A 11 -2.35 -30.19 -10.93
N THR A 12 -3.30 -31.11 -10.75
CA THR A 12 -4.19 -31.21 -9.59
C THR A 12 -3.50 -31.09 -8.23
N PRO A 13 -2.27 -31.60 -7.98
CA PRO A 13 -1.63 -31.44 -6.68
C PRO A 13 -1.27 -30.00 -6.32
N MET A 14 -0.99 -29.14 -7.31
CA MET A 14 -0.63 -27.74 -7.04
C MET A 14 -1.87 -26.90 -6.72
N LEU A 15 -2.98 -27.20 -7.39
CA LEU A 15 -4.23 -26.45 -7.23
C LEU A 15 -4.88 -26.70 -5.86
N ASP A 16 -4.90 -27.96 -5.40
CA ASP A 16 -5.44 -28.32 -4.08
C ASP A 16 -4.63 -27.73 -2.91
N HIS A 17 -3.33 -27.53 -3.09
CA HIS A 17 -2.50 -26.87 -2.08
C HIS A 17 -2.66 -25.34 -2.08
N TYR A 18 -2.79 -24.72 -3.26
CA TYR A 18 -2.93 -23.26 -3.39
C TYR A 18 -4.32 -22.72 -3.04
N LEU A 19 -5.38 -23.52 -3.24
CA LEU A 19 -6.76 -23.14 -2.92
C LEU A 19 -6.99 -22.70 -1.46
N PRO A 20 -6.60 -23.50 -0.44
CA PRO A 20 -6.78 -23.11 0.95
C PRO A 20 -5.91 -21.91 1.32
N LEU A 21 -4.71 -21.80 0.75
CA LEU A 21 -3.81 -20.67 0.98
C LEU A 21 -4.40 -19.36 0.44
N MET A 22 -4.93 -19.39 -0.78
CA MET A 22 -5.59 -18.24 -1.40
C MET A 22 -6.85 -17.83 -0.63
N PHE A 23 -7.59 -18.80 -0.07
CA PHE A 23 -8.77 -18.52 0.73
C PHE A 23 -8.41 -17.87 2.08
N THR A 24 -7.37 -18.35 2.77
CA THR A 24 -6.93 -17.74 4.03
C THR A 24 -6.35 -16.35 3.82
N GLU A 25 -5.53 -16.16 2.78
CA GLU A 25 -5.02 -14.85 2.38
C GLU A 25 -6.14 -13.89 2.00
N PHE A 26 -7.18 -14.37 1.30
CA PHE A 26 -8.37 -13.59 0.99
C PHE A 26 -9.08 -13.13 2.26
N VAL A 27 -9.40 -14.03 3.19
CA VAL A 27 -10.17 -13.67 4.41
C VAL A 27 -9.35 -12.76 5.32
N LEU A 28 -8.13 -13.17 5.67
CA LEU A 28 -7.27 -12.42 6.59
C LEU A 28 -6.84 -11.08 5.98
N GLY A 29 -6.44 -11.10 4.72
CA GLY A 29 -6.00 -9.91 4.01
C GLY A 29 -7.13 -8.93 3.77
N LEU A 30 -8.33 -9.39 3.39
CA LEU A 30 -9.48 -8.51 3.18
C LEU A 30 -9.92 -7.88 4.50
N MET A 31 -10.02 -8.69 5.57
CA MET A 31 -10.39 -8.18 6.89
C MET A 31 -9.40 -7.12 7.40
N GLY A 32 -8.10 -7.39 7.28
CA GLY A 32 -7.06 -6.45 7.70
C GLY A 32 -7.04 -5.16 6.87
N ASN A 33 -7.09 -5.26 5.54
CA ASN A 33 -7.04 -4.07 4.68
C ASN A 33 -8.33 -3.23 4.76
N VAL A 34 -9.51 -3.87 4.88
CA VAL A 34 -10.79 -3.16 5.08
C VAL A 34 -10.85 -2.47 6.43
N LEU A 35 -10.35 -3.11 7.49
CA LEU A 35 -10.27 -2.49 8.82
C LEU A 35 -9.31 -1.28 8.82
N ALA A 36 -8.16 -1.39 8.16
CA ALA A 36 -7.26 -0.25 7.99
C ALA A 36 -7.96 0.88 7.22
N LEU A 37 -8.64 0.55 6.11
CA LEU A 37 -9.39 1.51 5.30
C LEU A 37 -10.46 2.23 6.13
N SER A 38 -11.23 1.49 6.94
CA SER A 38 -12.27 2.07 7.79
C SER A 38 -11.67 3.02 8.83
N VAL A 39 -10.59 2.62 9.49
CA VAL A 39 -9.86 3.48 10.45
C VAL A 39 -9.40 4.78 9.78
N PHE A 40 -8.85 4.73 8.56
CA PHE A 40 -8.47 5.93 7.80
C PHE A 40 -9.68 6.80 7.42
N PHE A 41 -10.81 6.19 7.08
CA PHE A 41 -12.04 6.92 6.78
C PHE A 41 -12.66 7.59 8.01
N PHE A 42 -12.48 7.02 9.21
CA PHE A 42 -12.92 7.62 10.47
C PHE A 42 -11.93 8.67 11.00
N HIS A 43 -10.62 8.49 10.80
CA HIS A 43 -9.58 9.45 11.21
C HIS A 43 -9.25 10.47 10.11
N ARG A 44 -10.26 11.20 9.60
CA ARG A 44 -10.08 12.22 8.55
C ARG A 44 -9.34 13.49 8.99
N ASP A 45 -8.96 13.65 10.25
CA ASP A 45 -8.46 14.92 10.75
C ASP A 45 -7.01 15.25 10.36
N THR A 46 -6.26 14.35 9.71
CA THR A 46 -4.85 14.62 9.36
C THR A 46 -4.46 14.03 8.00
N TRP A 47 -4.89 14.66 6.91
CA TRP A 47 -4.52 14.29 5.54
C TRP A 47 -3.07 14.68 5.22
N LYS A 48 -2.12 13.93 5.79
CA LYS A 48 -0.72 13.97 5.36
C LYS A 48 -0.56 13.13 4.09
N PRO A 49 0.37 13.48 3.17
CA PRO A 49 0.64 12.70 1.96
C PRO A 49 0.96 11.22 2.26
N ASN A 50 1.58 10.95 3.42
CA ASN A 50 1.83 9.59 3.90
C ASN A 50 0.53 8.81 4.20
N SER A 51 -0.46 9.45 4.84
CA SER A 51 -1.73 8.78 5.17
C SER A 51 -2.55 8.47 3.92
N ILE A 52 -2.50 9.36 2.92
CA ILE A 52 -3.19 9.17 1.64
C ILE A 52 -2.56 8.00 0.86
N TYR A 53 -1.23 7.92 0.86
CA TYR A 53 -0.52 6.79 0.26
C TYR A 53 -0.88 5.46 0.94
N LEU A 54 -0.92 5.42 2.27
CA LEU A 54 -1.32 4.22 3.01
C LEU A 54 -2.78 3.81 2.74
N ALA A 55 -3.69 4.78 2.59
CA ALA A 55 -5.07 4.52 2.23
C ALA A 55 -5.20 3.96 0.79
N HIS A 56 -4.47 4.50 -0.18
CA HIS A 56 -4.41 3.95 -1.54
C HIS A 56 -3.87 2.51 -1.55
N LEU A 57 -2.82 2.25 -0.78
CA LEU A 57 -2.25 0.91 -0.62
C LEU A 57 -3.28 -0.09 -0.05
N ALA A 58 -3.98 0.27 1.02
CA ALA A 58 -5.02 -0.57 1.61
C ALA A 58 -6.18 -0.84 0.62
N LEU A 59 -6.58 0.17 -0.17
CA LEU A 59 -7.57 0.01 -1.22
C LEU A 59 -7.09 -0.93 -2.34
N ALA A 60 -5.83 -0.76 -2.78
CA ALA A 60 -5.21 -1.60 -3.80
C ALA A 60 -5.13 -3.07 -3.36
N ASN A 61 -4.67 -3.32 -2.13
CA ASN A 61 -4.60 -4.66 -1.57
C ASN A 61 -5.99 -5.30 -1.49
N SER A 62 -7.01 -4.55 -1.03
CA SER A 62 -8.38 -5.05 -0.95
C SER A 62 -8.92 -5.45 -2.33
N LEU A 63 -8.69 -4.62 -3.36
CA LEU A 63 -9.10 -4.90 -4.73
C LEU A 63 -8.38 -6.12 -5.31
N VAL A 64 -7.07 -6.26 -5.09
CA VAL A 64 -6.29 -7.40 -5.58
C VAL A 64 -6.73 -8.69 -4.90
N LEU A 65 -6.91 -8.68 -3.59
CA LEU A 65 -7.44 -9.82 -2.83
C LEU A 65 -8.84 -10.20 -3.29
N PHE A 66 -9.70 -9.23 -3.58
CA PHE A 66 -11.01 -9.49 -4.17
C PHE A 66 -10.91 -10.11 -5.57
N CYS A 67 -10.01 -9.64 -6.43
CA CYS A 67 -9.84 -10.17 -7.79
C CYS A 67 -9.26 -11.58 -7.84
N LEU A 68 -8.42 -11.96 -6.86
CA LEU A 68 -7.71 -13.24 -6.80
C LEU A 68 -8.63 -14.48 -6.96
N PRO A 69 -9.69 -14.67 -6.15
CA PRO A 69 -10.57 -15.83 -6.27
C PRO A 69 -11.33 -15.87 -7.60
N PHE A 70 -11.78 -14.73 -8.12
CA PHE A 70 -12.45 -14.68 -9.44
C PHE A 70 -11.48 -15.06 -10.57
N ARG A 71 -10.23 -14.62 -10.46
CA ARG A 71 -9.21 -14.95 -11.45
C ARG A 71 -8.80 -16.41 -11.39
N ALA A 72 -8.72 -16.99 -10.19
CA ALA A 72 -8.47 -18.42 -10.00
C ALA A 72 -9.60 -19.28 -10.58
N ASP A 73 -10.86 -18.92 -10.33
CA ASP A 73 -12.02 -19.62 -10.90
C ASP A 73 -12.06 -19.50 -12.43
N TYR A 74 -11.76 -18.32 -12.98
CA TYR A 74 -11.66 -18.10 -14.43
C TYR A 74 -10.61 -18.99 -15.11
N TYR A 75 -9.41 -19.10 -14.53
CA TYR A 75 -8.37 -19.97 -15.08
C TYR A 75 -8.71 -21.46 -14.91
N ARG A 76 -9.31 -21.84 -13.77
CA ARG A 76 -9.74 -23.21 -13.50
C ARG A 76 -10.80 -23.70 -14.50
N ARG A 77 -11.66 -22.80 -15.00
CA ARG A 77 -12.67 -23.10 -16.02
C ARG A 77 -12.17 -23.03 -17.46
N GLY A 78 -10.86 -22.90 -17.68
CA GLY A 78 -10.31 -22.85 -19.03
C GLY A 78 -10.61 -21.54 -19.77
N LYS A 79 -10.66 -20.41 -19.04
CA LYS A 79 -11.04 -19.08 -19.56
C LYS A 79 -12.53 -18.92 -19.88
N ASP A 80 -13.37 -19.79 -19.31
CA ASP A 80 -14.82 -19.65 -19.40
C ASP A 80 -15.35 -18.76 -18.25
N TRP A 81 -15.74 -17.54 -18.58
CA TRP A 81 -16.20 -16.53 -17.61
C TRP A 81 -17.71 -16.64 -17.39
N ILE A 82 -18.10 -17.33 -16.32
CA ILE A 82 -19.50 -17.55 -15.95
C ILE A 82 -20.15 -16.36 -15.23
N TYR A 83 -19.34 -15.47 -14.65
CA TYR A 83 -19.86 -14.25 -14.05
C TYR A 83 -20.37 -13.33 -15.17
N ARG A 84 -21.38 -12.52 -14.90
CA ARG A 84 -21.95 -11.62 -15.92
C ARG A 84 -20.84 -10.76 -16.55
N ASP A 85 -20.91 -10.47 -17.85
CA ASP A 85 -19.91 -9.67 -18.59
C ASP A 85 -19.60 -8.33 -17.90
N ALA A 86 -20.62 -7.70 -17.32
CA ALA A 86 -20.50 -6.49 -16.52
C ALA A 86 -19.46 -6.62 -15.38
N PHE A 87 -19.41 -7.75 -14.68
CA PHE A 87 -18.51 -7.97 -13.56
C PHE A 87 -17.04 -8.05 -14.02
N CYS A 88 -16.80 -8.71 -15.17
CA CYS A 88 -15.48 -8.74 -15.79
C CYS A 88 -14.98 -7.32 -16.08
N ARG A 89 -15.82 -6.51 -16.75
CA ARG A 89 -15.48 -5.12 -17.09
C ARG A 89 -15.23 -4.27 -15.85
N ILE A 90 -16.04 -4.43 -14.81
CA ILE A 90 -15.88 -3.71 -13.53
C ILE A 90 -14.53 -4.06 -12.89
N LEU A 91 -14.18 -5.34 -12.79
CA LEU A 91 -12.91 -5.76 -12.20
C LEU A 91 -11.72 -5.23 -13.01
N LEU A 92 -11.80 -5.31 -14.34
CA LEU A 92 -10.76 -4.81 -15.24
C LEU A 92 -10.60 -3.29 -15.11
N PHE A 93 -11.71 -2.56 -15.04
CA PHE A 93 -11.74 -1.13 -14.84
C PHE A 93 -11.16 -0.73 -13.47
N LEU A 94 -11.58 -1.40 -12.39
CA LEU A 94 -11.07 -1.15 -11.05
C LEU A 94 -9.57 -1.40 -10.96
N LEU A 95 -9.07 -2.47 -11.57
CA LEU A 95 -7.64 -2.77 -11.61
C LEU A 95 -6.85 -1.73 -12.39
N ALA A 96 -7.37 -1.32 -13.56
CA ALA A 96 -6.78 -0.26 -14.36
C ALA A 96 -6.76 1.09 -13.63
N ALA A 97 -7.89 1.45 -12.99
CA ALA A 97 -8.03 2.67 -12.21
C ALA A 97 -7.09 2.66 -10.99
N ASN A 98 -6.97 1.53 -10.29
CA ASN A 98 -6.07 1.40 -9.16
C ASN A 98 -4.59 1.59 -9.57
N ARG A 99 -4.21 1.00 -10.71
CA ARG A 99 -2.87 1.16 -11.29
C ARG A 99 -2.60 2.63 -11.66
N ALA A 100 -3.53 3.28 -12.33
CA ALA A 100 -3.41 4.70 -12.69
C ALA A 100 -3.28 5.58 -11.45
N ALA A 101 -4.16 5.38 -10.46
CA ALA A 101 -4.13 6.11 -9.19
C ALA A 101 -2.76 5.95 -8.48
N GLY A 102 -2.20 4.74 -8.45
CA GLY A 102 -0.89 4.49 -7.86
C GLY A 102 0.24 5.27 -8.54
N ILE A 103 0.23 5.34 -9.88
CA ILE A 103 1.20 6.14 -10.64
C ILE A 103 1.07 7.62 -10.25
N PHE A 104 -0.15 8.17 -10.27
CA PHE A 104 -0.38 9.57 -9.89
C PHE A 104 0.06 9.86 -8.45
N PHE A 105 -0.21 8.97 -7.50
CA PHE A 105 0.23 9.12 -6.10
C PHE A 105 1.75 9.13 -5.98
N LEU A 106 2.44 8.17 -6.62
CA LEU A 106 3.89 8.10 -6.60
C LEU A 106 4.52 9.34 -7.22
N THR A 107 3.98 9.83 -8.34
CA THR A 107 4.42 11.06 -8.97
C THR A 107 4.22 12.26 -8.05
N ALA A 108 3.05 12.40 -7.41
CA ALA A 108 2.79 13.50 -6.48
C ALA A 108 3.75 13.48 -5.28
N VAL A 109 4.02 12.31 -4.70
CA VAL A 109 4.99 12.15 -3.60
C VAL A 109 6.41 12.48 -4.07
N ALA A 110 6.80 12.07 -5.27
CA ALA A 110 8.10 12.39 -5.84
C ALA A 110 8.26 13.90 -6.07
N VAL A 111 7.22 14.57 -6.57
CA VAL A 111 7.19 16.03 -6.77
C VAL A 111 7.27 16.77 -5.43
N ASP A 112 6.49 16.36 -4.42
CA ASP A 112 6.56 16.95 -3.07
C ASP A 112 7.98 16.84 -2.48
N ARG A 113 8.63 15.68 -2.62
CA ARG A 113 10.02 15.49 -2.19
C ARG A 113 10.99 16.34 -3.00
N TYR A 114 10.81 16.41 -4.31
CA TYR A 114 11.65 17.21 -5.21
C TYR A 114 11.59 18.70 -4.84
N LEU A 115 10.38 19.24 -4.65
CA LEU A 115 10.18 20.63 -4.25
C LEU A 115 10.81 20.93 -2.89
N LYS A 116 10.74 20.01 -1.92
CA LYS A 116 11.41 20.15 -0.61
C LYS A 116 12.93 20.19 -0.72
N ILE A 117 13.51 19.47 -1.67
CA ILE A 117 14.98 19.40 -1.88
C ILE A 117 15.47 20.62 -2.65
N VAL A 118 14.79 21.00 -3.74
CA VAL A 118 15.20 22.08 -4.65
C VAL A 118 14.84 23.47 -4.10
N HIS A 119 13.74 23.58 -3.36
CA HIS A 119 13.32 24.82 -2.70
C HIS A 119 13.30 24.63 -1.17
N PRO A 120 14.45 24.69 -0.48
CA PRO A 120 14.52 24.67 0.99
C PRO A 120 13.90 25.90 1.67
N LEU A 121 13.12 26.72 0.95
CA LEU A 121 12.72 28.09 1.32
C LEU A 121 11.24 28.28 1.69
N ASN A 122 10.47 27.21 1.94
CA ASN A 122 9.15 27.36 2.59
C ASN A 122 9.22 26.97 4.07
N ARG A 123 9.48 28.02 4.90
CA ARG A 123 9.21 28.32 6.33
C ARG A 123 8.77 27.26 7.36
N ILE A 124 8.71 25.96 7.11
CA ILE A 124 8.18 24.99 8.09
C ILE A 124 9.30 24.33 8.91
N ASN A 125 10.55 24.27 8.42
CA ASN A 125 11.71 23.88 9.24
C ASN A 125 12.28 25.02 10.11
N ARG A 126 11.76 26.25 10.00
CA ARG A 126 12.08 27.33 10.97
C ARG A 126 11.24 27.25 12.25
N CYS A 127 10.30 26.32 12.32
CA CYS A 127 9.62 25.94 13.56
C CYS A 127 9.87 24.47 13.89
N TRP A 128 11.14 24.04 13.86
CA TRP A 128 11.61 23.36 15.06
C TRP A 128 11.43 24.38 16.19
N PRO A 129 10.58 24.15 17.19
CA PRO A 129 10.59 24.99 18.36
C PRO A 129 12.02 24.89 18.90
N LEU A 130 12.77 25.98 18.81
CA LEU A 130 13.73 26.35 19.84
C LEU A 130 12.91 26.58 21.13
N SER A 131 12.31 25.51 21.65
CA SER A 131 11.69 25.37 22.96
C SER A 131 12.04 23.99 23.54
N SER A 132 13.29 23.56 23.33
CA SER A 132 14.03 22.90 24.39
C SER A 132 15.05 23.91 24.94
N HIS A 133 14.58 25.11 25.30
CA HIS A 133 15.37 25.97 26.15
C HIS A 133 15.13 25.49 27.59
N HIS A 134 16.21 25.03 28.23
CA HIS A 134 16.43 25.07 29.67
C HIS A 134 16.17 23.80 30.51
N SER A 135 16.97 22.75 30.26
CA SER A 135 17.54 21.96 31.37
C SER A 135 19.00 21.66 31.01
N HIS A 136 19.94 22.28 31.73
CA HIS A 136 21.31 21.82 32.01
C HIS A 136 21.93 20.85 30.98
N ASP A 137 22.82 21.27 30.09
CA ASP A 137 24.23 21.42 30.44
C ASP A 137 24.96 22.35 29.46
N ARG A 138 25.17 23.62 29.86
CA ARG A 138 26.33 24.37 29.38
C ARG A 138 27.47 24.09 30.35
N LEU A 139 28.33 23.14 29.99
CA LEU A 139 29.66 23.03 30.58
C LEU A 139 30.41 24.35 30.29
N PRO A 140 30.87 25.11 31.30
CA PRO A 140 31.67 26.30 31.07
C PRO A 140 33.09 25.91 30.61
N PRO A 141 33.71 26.64 29.67
CA PRO A 141 35.07 26.34 29.17
C PRO A 141 36.18 26.77 30.15
N ASN A 142 35.88 26.86 31.46
CA ASN A 142 36.79 27.37 32.50
C ASN A 142 37.09 26.36 33.62
N ARG A 143 37.00 25.05 33.35
CA ARG A 143 37.38 23.99 34.30
C ARG A 143 38.56 23.11 33.85
N LEU A 144 39.39 23.57 32.92
CA LEU A 144 40.69 22.93 32.63
C LEU A 144 41.89 23.58 33.33
N THR A 145 41.72 24.71 34.02
CA THR A 145 42.83 25.41 34.70
C THR A 145 43.03 25.03 36.18
N PHE A 146 42.21 24.13 36.74
CA PHE A 146 42.26 23.73 38.15
C PHE A 146 42.78 22.30 38.41
N LEU A 147 43.26 21.60 37.38
CA LEU A 147 43.90 20.28 37.51
C LEU A 147 45.39 20.29 37.11
N LEU A 148 46.00 21.49 37.00
CA LEU A 148 47.43 21.70 36.83
C LEU A 148 47.95 22.73 37.85
N SER A 149 47.60 22.54 39.12
CA SER A 149 48.28 23.12 40.29
C SER A 149 48.26 22.11 41.43
#